data_AF-W9VP76-F1
#
_entry.id   AF-W9VP76-F1
#
_cell.length_a   1.000
_cell.length_b   1.000
_cell.length_c   1.000
_cell.angle_alpha   90.00
_cell.angle_beta   90.00
_cell.angle_gamma   90.00
#
_symmetry.space_group_name_H-M   'P 1'
#
loop_
_entity.id
_entity.type
_entity.pdbx_description
1 polymer ?
#
loop_
_entity_poly.entity_id
_entity_poly.type
_entity_poly.pdbx_seq_one_letter_code
_entity_poly.pdbx_strand_id
1 'polypeptide(L)'
;MDKHVIGVLGGGQLGRMQVEAANRLNIQMAVLDSENAPAKQINLVASDKHVTGSFAKASDVKQLAAKCDVITYEIEHVDTKVLEELEEQRPHVDGSTWSRIQPSWRTVRTIQDKFLQKQHYAKYGLPTAKSIAVGTWHPQGLKDIAEQLGYPMMLKSRTEAYDGRGNYPVHSVKDIEPALAALKDRPLYAEKWANFKMELAAMVVKTAQEADLDSWEKNTLAYPTVETIHEDSICKLVYAPAREVSKQVAKAAQDLARQAVSTFLGTGVFGVELFLLDDDSLLINEIAPRPHNSGHYTIEACHMSQYEAQIRAILPGLASRIPAGATELTVKAAIMLNILGGPQPDSHLLVAQAALDVPGARIHLYGKGDGRPGRKMGHITITGSSISECEIKMHPLIQWADAVRLHRDDKSSSSAASIAATQAELLKKNPAPSPRPLIAVCMGSDTDLATLRPGLTLLDTMNIPYEVHITSAHRTPQYMLDFGKKAAARGLKAIIAAAGGAAHLPGMMASETPVPVIGVPVKASSMDGLDSLMAIVQMPRGIPVATVGIGNSVNAAILAARIVGSSEEKARDWVAEHLKKMEEENLEKEQRLQTEGWKVYKKVDDGRHV
;
A
#
# COMPACT_ATOMS: atom_id res chain seq x y z
N MET A 1 -29.41 -13.74 12.04
CA MET A 1 -28.45 -12.61 11.96
C MET A 1 -28.65 -11.74 13.19
N ASP A 2 -27.62 -10.99 13.58
CA ASP A 2 -27.62 -10.13 14.77
C ASP A 2 -28.75 -9.08 14.68
N LYS A 3 -29.40 -8.75 15.81
CA LYS A 3 -30.54 -7.82 15.86
C LYS A 3 -30.21 -6.51 16.56
N HIS A 4 -29.00 -6.37 17.11
CA HIS A 4 -28.58 -5.17 17.81
C HIS A 4 -28.49 -3.99 16.84
N VAL A 5 -28.89 -2.83 17.32
CA VAL A 5 -28.72 -1.56 16.61
C VAL A 5 -27.39 -0.92 17.02
N ILE A 6 -26.57 -0.54 16.05
CA ILE A 6 -25.31 0.16 16.30
C ILE A 6 -25.53 1.67 16.17
N GLY A 7 -25.23 2.43 17.21
CA GLY A 7 -25.15 3.89 17.16
C GLY A 7 -23.73 4.32 16.78
N VAL A 8 -23.57 5.16 15.76
CA VAL A 8 -22.27 5.74 15.38
C VAL A 8 -22.26 7.25 15.66
N LEU A 9 -21.22 7.68 16.38
CA LEU A 9 -20.92 9.09 16.61
C LEU A 9 -20.08 9.62 15.45
N GLY A 10 -20.68 10.53 14.66
CA GLY A 10 -20.13 11.01 13.40
C GLY A 10 -20.73 10.29 12.20
N GLY A 11 -21.10 11.08 11.18
CA GLY A 11 -21.78 10.64 9.97
C GLY A 11 -20.98 10.97 8.71
N GLY A 12 -19.66 11.16 8.83
CA GLY A 12 -18.75 11.41 7.72
C GLY A 12 -18.51 10.19 6.84
N GLN A 13 -17.40 10.21 6.08
CA GLN A 13 -17.12 9.18 5.09
C GLN A 13 -16.90 7.79 5.68
N LEU A 14 -16.29 7.69 6.87
CA LEU A 14 -16.05 6.37 7.46
C LEU A 14 -17.36 5.79 7.99
N GLY A 15 -18.28 6.66 8.43
CA GLY A 15 -19.61 6.29 8.90
C GLY A 15 -20.45 5.78 7.74
N ARG A 16 -20.32 6.43 6.57
CA ARG A 16 -20.93 5.98 5.32
C ARG A 16 -20.48 4.57 4.95
N MET A 17 -19.17 4.32 4.92
CA MET A 17 -18.66 2.99 4.58
C MET A 17 -18.97 1.93 5.65
N GLN A 18 -19.11 2.33 6.93
CA GLN A 18 -19.67 1.45 7.98
C GLN A 18 -21.13 1.09 7.70
N VAL A 19 -21.97 2.05 7.31
CA VAL A 19 -23.37 1.80 6.94
C VAL A 19 -23.47 0.83 5.75
N GLU A 20 -22.64 1.02 4.71
CA GLU A 20 -22.60 0.12 3.56
C GLU A 20 -22.28 -1.32 3.98
N ALA A 21 -21.31 -1.50 4.87
CA ALA A 21 -20.96 -2.81 5.42
C ALA A 21 -22.05 -3.39 6.32
N ALA A 22 -22.66 -2.58 7.18
CA ALA A 22 -23.72 -3.02 8.10
C ALA A 22 -24.98 -3.47 7.35
N ASN A 23 -25.37 -2.73 6.30
CA ASN A 23 -26.52 -3.06 5.45
C ASN A 23 -26.36 -4.43 4.77
N ARG A 24 -25.14 -4.78 4.33
CA ARG A 24 -24.85 -6.13 3.77
C ARG A 24 -25.05 -7.26 4.78
N LEU A 25 -24.91 -6.98 6.07
CA LEU A 25 -25.14 -7.92 7.17
C LEU A 25 -26.55 -7.83 7.76
N ASN A 26 -27.42 -6.99 7.19
CA ASN A 26 -28.76 -6.66 7.72
C ASN A 26 -28.72 -6.13 9.17
N ILE A 27 -27.67 -5.40 9.52
CA ILE A 27 -27.51 -4.74 10.83
C ILE A 27 -27.87 -3.28 10.69
N GLN A 28 -28.74 -2.79 11.58
CA GLN A 28 -29.18 -1.40 11.56
C GLN A 28 -28.17 -0.47 12.23
N MET A 29 -27.92 0.69 11.61
CA MET A 29 -27.07 1.73 12.18
C MET A 29 -27.84 3.03 12.42
N ALA A 30 -27.80 3.55 13.64
CA ALA A 30 -28.26 4.88 14.00
C ALA A 30 -27.08 5.87 13.93
N VAL A 31 -27.25 7.02 13.26
CA VAL A 31 -26.17 8.00 13.07
C VAL A 31 -26.48 9.30 13.82
N LEU A 32 -25.51 9.82 14.58
CA LEU A 32 -25.52 11.18 15.13
C LEU A 32 -24.58 12.09 14.35
N ASP A 33 -25.15 13.00 13.58
CA ASP A 33 -24.45 14.08 12.85
C ASP A 33 -25.47 15.11 12.33
N SER A 34 -25.05 16.06 11.52
CA SER A 34 -25.89 16.90 10.67
C SER A 34 -26.89 16.08 9.81
N GLU A 35 -27.97 16.74 9.37
CA GLU A 35 -29.06 16.10 8.59
C GLU A 35 -28.54 15.45 7.30
N ASN A 36 -27.73 16.20 6.55
CA ASN A 36 -27.22 15.78 5.23
C ASN A 36 -25.85 15.08 5.33
N ALA A 37 -25.50 14.51 6.48
CA ALA A 37 -24.21 13.85 6.67
C ALA A 37 -24.07 12.62 5.72
N PRO A 38 -22.87 12.38 5.15
CA PRO A 38 -22.60 11.27 4.23
C PRO A 38 -23.21 9.91 4.58
N ALA A 39 -23.18 9.52 5.85
CA ALA A 39 -23.70 8.24 6.31
C ALA A 39 -25.23 8.18 6.30
N LYS A 40 -25.91 9.28 6.65
CA LYS A 40 -27.38 9.34 6.67
C LYS A 40 -27.97 9.27 5.27
N GLN A 41 -27.29 9.86 4.28
CA GLN A 41 -27.72 9.91 2.88
C GLN A 41 -28.03 8.53 2.28
N ILE A 42 -27.40 7.47 2.79
CA ILE A 42 -27.51 6.11 2.25
C ILE A 42 -28.20 5.13 3.22
N ASN A 43 -28.68 5.60 4.37
CA ASN A 43 -29.14 4.74 5.45
C ASN A 43 -30.67 4.81 5.69
N LEU A 44 -31.44 4.57 4.63
CA LEU A 44 -32.90 4.69 4.68
C LEU A 44 -33.54 3.75 5.70
N VAL A 45 -32.97 2.54 5.86
CA VAL A 45 -33.49 1.44 6.71
C VAL A 45 -33.55 1.82 8.20
N ALA A 46 -32.72 2.74 8.66
CA ALA A 46 -32.65 3.18 10.05
C ALA A 46 -32.82 4.71 10.21
N SER A 47 -33.48 5.35 9.24
CA SER A 47 -33.72 6.80 9.19
C SER A 47 -34.44 7.33 10.45
N ASP A 48 -35.43 6.59 10.96
CA ASP A 48 -36.16 6.89 12.20
C ASP A 48 -35.25 6.90 13.45
N LYS A 49 -34.14 6.16 13.38
CA LYS A 49 -33.18 6.03 14.48
C LYS A 49 -32.11 7.11 14.47
N HIS A 50 -31.97 7.85 13.38
CA HIS A 50 -30.97 8.92 13.30
C HIS A 50 -31.25 10.04 14.31
N VAL A 51 -30.19 10.76 14.65
CA VAL A 51 -30.25 11.95 15.47
C VAL A 51 -29.54 13.07 14.73
N THR A 52 -30.24 14.20 14.55
CA THR A 52 -29.65 15.40 13.95
C THR A 52 -29.17 16.31 15.06
N GLY A 53 -27.86 16.52 15.12
CA GLY A 53 -27.21 17.19 16.24
C GLY A 53 -25.70 17.10 16.18
N SER A 54 -25.05 17.32 17.33
CA SER A 54 -23.60 17.29 17.46
C SER A 54 -23.15 16.24 18.47
N PHE A 55 -22.17 15.43 18.11
CA PHE A 55 -21.51 14.49 19.03
C PHE A 55 -20.64 15.20 20.10
N ALA A 56 -20.48 16.52 20.02
CA ALA A 56 -19.92 17.34 21.10
C ALA A 56 -20.98 17.80 22.12
N LYS A 57 -22.28 17.50 21.89
CA LYS A 57 -23.38 17.91 22.76
C LYS A 57 -23.96 16.70 23.49
N ALA A 58 -23.83 16.70 24.81
CA ALA A 58 -24.25 15.59 25.68
C ALA A 58 -25.69 15.12 25.46
N SER A 59 -26.64 16.04 25.27
CA SER A 59 -28.06 15.69 25.04
C SER A 59 -28.26 14.86 23.78
N ASP A 60 -27.52 15.17 22.72
CA ASP A 60 -27.71 14.54 21.41
C ASP A 60 -27.07 13.14 21.41
N VAL A 61 -25.93 12.99 22.10
CA VAL A 61 -25.29 11.69 22.36
C VAL A 61 -26.21 10.80 23.21
N LYS A 62 -26.84 11.34 24.26
CA LYS A 62 -27.84 10.61 25.07
C LYS A 62 -29.07 10.21 24.24
N GLN A 63 -29.52 11.06 23.32
CA GLN A 63 -30.62 10.74 22.41
C GLN A 63 -30.26 9.59 21.45
N LEU A 64 -29.04 9.57 20.91
CA LEU A 64 -28.56 8.45 20.10
C LEU A 64 -28.49 7.17 20.94
N ALA A 65 -27.93 7.27 22.14
CA ALA A 65 -27.82 6.15 23.06
C ALA A 65 -29.18 5.55 23.44
N ALA A 66 -30.27 6.32 23.46
CA ALA A 66 -31.60 5.76 23.70
C ALA A 66 -32.13 4.89 22.53
N LYS A 67 -31.53 5.02 21.34
CA LYS A 67 -32.00 4.39 20.08
C LYS A 67 -31.11 3.25 19.59
N CYS A 68 -30.07 2.86 20.33
CA CYS A 68 -29.14 1.81 19.94
C CYS A 68 -28.76 0.87 21.08
N ASP A 69 -28.15 -0.25 20.75
CA ASP A 69 -27.66 -1.25 21.71
C ASP A 69 -26.16 -1.17 21.93
N VAL A 70 -25.39 -0.81 20.90
CA VAL A 70 -23.93 -0.60 20.95
C VAL A 70 -23.60 0.78 20.40
N ILE A 71 -22.62 1.48 20.96
CA ILE A 71 -22.13 2.77 20.47
C ILE A 71 -20.70 2.60 19.95
N THR A 72 -20.43 3.13 18.76
CA THR A 72 -19.11 3.21 18.12
C THR A 72 -18.85 4.62 17.59
N TYR A 73 -17.65 4.83 17.06
CA TYR A 73 -17.18 6.13 16.61
C TYR A 73 -16.77 6.11 15.14
N GLU A 74 -17.02 7.22 14.47
CA GLU A 74 -16.35 7.59 13.23
C GLU A 74 -15.22 8.61 13.46
N ILE A 75 -15.31 9.37 14.55
CA ILE A 75 -14.40 10.47 14.86
C ILE A 75 -13.93 10.33 16.30
N GLU A 76 -12.66 10.64 16.55
CA GLU A 76 -12.09 10.56 17.89
C GLU A 76 -12.52 11.73 18.77
N HIS A 77 -12.92 12.86 18.19
CA HIS A 77 -13.26 14.11 18.90
C HIS A 77 -14.69 14.09 19.50
N VAL A 78 -15.01 13.04 20.24
CA VAL A 78 -16.27 12.87 20.98
C VAL A 78 -16.12 13.26 22.45
N ASP A 79 -17.21 13.67 23.10
CA ASP A 79 -17.20 13.95 24.53
C ASP A 79 -17.14 12.65 25.35
N THR A 80 -15.94 12.30 25.82
CA THR A 80 -15.73 11.06 26.59
C THR A 80 -16.30 11.10 28.01
N LYS A 81 -16.72 12.26 28.53
CA LYS A 81 -17.41 12.33 29.84
C LYS A 81 -18.83 11.80 29.73
N VAL A 82 -19.52 12.18 28.65
CA VAL A 82 -20.89 11.70 28.38
C VAL A 82 -20.90 10.20 28.13
N LEU A 83 -19.85 9.67 27.49
CA LEU A 83 -19.70 8.23 27.28
C LEU A 83 -19.44 7.47 28.59
N GLU A 84 -18.66 8.04 29.50
CA GLU A 84 -18.46 7.51 30.84
C GLU A 84 -19.79 7.45 31.61
N GLU A 85 -20.56 8.55 31.64
CA GLU A 85 -21.90 8.58 32.25
C GLU A 85 -22.86 7.53 31.66
N LEU A 86 -22.81 7.32 30.35
CA LEU A 86 -23.66 6.33 29.66
C LEU A 86 -23.25 4.89 30.00
N GLU A 87 -21.95 4.61 30.11
CA GLU A 87 -21.46 3.29 30.53
C GLU A 87 -21.82 3.02 32.00
N GLU A 88 -21.74 4.01 32.89
CA GLU A 88 -22.17 3.86 34.30
C GLU A 88 -23.66 3.50 34.44
N GLN A 89 -24.51 4.05 33.58
CA GLN A 89 -25.96 3.79 33.59
C GLN A 89 -26.32 2.43 33.01
N ARG A 90 -25.70 2.04 31.90
CA ARG A 90 -25.93 0.76 31.21
C ARG A 90 -24.61 0.28 30.61
N PRO A 91 -23.81 -0.48 31.39
CA PRO A 91 -22.45 -0.84 30.99
C PRO A 91 -22.44 -1.84 29.84
N HIS A 92 -23.42 -2.76 29.80
CA HIS A 92 -23.41 -3.88 28.88
C HIS A 92 -24.59 -3.87 27.90
N VAL A 93 -24.38 -4.54 26.77
CA VAL A 93 -25.46 -4.92 25.85
C VAL A 93 -26.35 -5.95 26.54
N ASP A 94 -27.67 -5.77 26.48
CA ASP A 94 -28.63 -6.60 27.21
C ASP A 94 -28.42 -8.10 26.93
N GLY A 95 -28.45 -8.89 27.99
CA GLY A 95 -28.24 -10.34 27.90
C GLY A 95 -26.80 -10.76 27.61
N SER A 96 -25.82 -9.85 27.73
CA SER A 96 -24.40 -10.16 27.56
C SER A 96 -23.52 -9.45 28.60
N THR A 97 -22.26 -9.86 28.72
CA THR A 97 -21.22 -9.14 29.47
C THR A 97 -20.48 -8.12 28.61
N TRP A 98 -20.92 -7.93 27.37
CA TRP A 98 -20.22 -7.11 26.40
C TRP A 98 -20.47 -5.64 26.68
N SER A 99 -19.44 -4.88 27.07
CA SER A 99 -19.50 -3.41 27.09
C SER A 99 -20.17 -2.85 25.82
N ARG A 100 -21.08 -1.93 26.09
CA ARG A 100 -21.93 -1.24 25.13
C ARG A 100 -21.18 -0.19 24.31
N ILE A 101 -20.04 0.29 24.77
CA ILE A 101 -19.29 1.37 24.12
C ILE A 101 -17.97 0.82 23.56
N GLN A 102 -17.83 0.86 22.23
CA GLN A 102 -16.78 0.12 21.51
C GLN A 102 -16.13 0.94 20.39
N PRO A 103 -14.78 1.09 20.37
CA PRO A 103 -13.85 0.77 21.46
C PRO A 103 -14.22 1.44 22.79
N SER A 104 -13.59 1.06 23.91
CA SER A 104 -13.95 1.65 25.21
C SER A 104 -13.72 3.16 25.22
N TRP A 105 -14.59 3.93 25.87
CA TRP A 105 -14.40 5.38 26.03
C TRP A 105 -13.07 5.73 26.72
N ARG A 106 -12.54 4.83 27.57
CA ARG A 106 -11.22 4.98 28.23
C ARG A 106 -10.08 4.99 27.21
N THR A 107 -10.20 4.14 26.19
CA THR A 107 -9.29 4.09 25.05
C THR A 107 -9.36 5.37 24.26
N VAL A 108 -10.57 5.82 23.88
CA VAL A 108 -10.75 7.08 23.14
C VAL A 108 -10.17 8.26 23.92
N ARG A 109 -10.44 8.37 25.23
CA ARG A 109 -9.91 9.44 26.10
C ARG A 109 -8.39 9.47 26.12
N THR A 110 -7.75 8.31 26.18
CA THR A 110 -6.28 8.21 26.17
C THR A 110 -5.71 8.63 24.81
N ILE A 111 -6.36 8.24 23.72
CA ILE A 111 -5.88 8.51 22.35
C ILE A 111 -6.13 9.96 21.91
N GLN A 112 -7.19 10.61 22.42
CA GLN A 112 -7.46 12.02 22.14
C GLN A 112 -6.30 12.95 22.50
N ASP A 113 -5.51 12.58 23.52
CA ASP A 113 -4.26 13.25 23.89
C ASP A 113 -3.06 12.46 23.36
N LYS A 114 -2.47 12.95 22.28
CA LYS A 114 -1.35 12.31 21.58
C LYS A 114 -0.11 12.15 22.47
N PHE A 115 0.08 13.01 23.48
CA PHE A 115 1.18 12.82 24.43
C PHE A 115 0.87 11.71 25.44
N LEU A 116 -0.36 11.65 25.97
CA LEU A 116 -0.78 10.53 26.84
C LEU A 116 -0.73 9.20 26.09
N GLN A 117 -1.11 9.18 24.81
CA GLN A 117 -0.97 8.00 23.96
C GLN A 117 0.50 7.52 23.88
N LYS A 118 1.47 8.43 23.71
CA LYS A 118 2.91 8.09 23.75
C LYS A 118 3.35 7.57 25.12
N GLN A 119 2.90 8.21 26.21
CA GLN A 119 3.21 7.76 27.56
C GLN A 119 2.63 6.36 27.84
N HIS A 120 1.45 6.05 27.32
CA HIS A 120 0.84 4.73 27.37
C HIS A 120 1.74 3.69 26.70
N TYR A 121 2.23 3.94 25.49
CA TYR A 121 3.16 3.03 24.81
C TYR A 121 4.46 2.81 25.59
N ALA A 122 5.04 3.88 26.14
CA ALA A 122 6.26 3.80 26.94
C ALA A 122 6.09 2.91 28.17
N LYS A 123 4.92 2.94 28.83
CA LYS A 123 4.59 2.06 29.96
C LYS A 123 4.65 0.57 29.60
N TYR A 124 4.31 0.23 28.36
CA TYR A 124 4.32 -1.15 27.85
C TYR A 124 5.62 -1.50 27.09
N GLY A 125 6.63 -0.62 27.10
CA GLY A 125 7.89 -0.85 26.39
C GLY A 125 7.77 -0.84 24.87
N LEU A 126 6.70 -0.26 24.32
CA LEU A 126 6.47 -0.20 22.88
C LEU A 126 7.24 0.98 22.25
N PRO A 127 7.96 0.76 21.14
CA PRO A 127 8.85 1.76 20.55
C PRO A 127 8.08 2.95 19.97
N THR A 128 8.46 4.16 20.36
CA THR A 128 7.98 5.43 19.81
C THR A 128 9.12 6.44 19.73
N ALA A 129 8.96 7.50 18.94
CA ALA A 129 9.81 8.68 19.07
C ALA A 129 9.80 9.22 20.51
N LYS A 130 10.98 9.57 21.04
CA LYS A 130 11.11 10.17 22.38
C LYS A 130 10.34 11.49 22.40
N SER A 131 9.43 11.66 23.37
CA SER A 131 8.58 12.83 23.51
C SER A 131 8.68 13.47 24.89
N ILE A 132 8.54 14.80 24.95
CA ILE A 132 8.59 15.59 26.18
C ILE A 132 7.43 16.59 26.16
N ALA A 133 6.67 16.67 27.25
CA ALA A 133 5.60 17.67 27.39
C ALA A 133 6.19 19.08 27.47
N VAL A 134 5.55 20.03 26.79
CA VAL A 134 5.92 21.45 26.89
C VAL A 134 5.14 22.06 28.05
N GLY A 135 5.84 22.30 29.16
CA GLY A 135 5.23 22.81 30.39
C GLY A 135 5.08 24.33 30.46
N THR A 136 5.66 25.07 29.51
CA THR A 136 5.65 26.53 29.49
C THR A 136 5.62 27.09 28.07
N TRP A 137 4.97 28.23 27.93
CA TRP A 137 4.89 29.03 26.70
C TRP A 137 6.13 29.89 26.45
N HIS A 138 7.06 29.90 27.41
CA HIS A 138 8.28 30.67 27.28
C HIS A 138 9.26 29.96 26.31
N PRO A 139 9.87 30.67 25.33
CA PRO A 139 10.81 30.07 24.38
C PRO A 139 11.95 29.27 25.01
N GLN A 140 12.39 29.67 26.21
CA GLN A 140 13.43 28.93 26.95
C GLN A 140 13.03 27.48 27.24
N GLY A 141 11.76 27.21 27.58
CA GLY A 141 11.32 25.84 27.86
C GLY A 141 11.46 24.93 26.64
N LEU A 142 11.24 25.46 25.43
CA LEU A 142 11.44 24.70 24.20
C LEU A 142 12.93 24.56 23.84
N LYS A 143 13.79 25.52 24.23
CA LYS A 143 15.26 25.39 24.12
C LYS A 143 15.79 24.28 25.02
N ASP A 144 15.34 24.21 26.26
CA ASP A 144 15.75 23.17 27.22
C ASP A 144 15.31 21.76 26.76
N ILE A 145 14.16 21.67 26.10
CA ILE A 145 13.71 20.44 25.44
C ILE A 145 14.58 20.11 24.23
N ALA A 146 14.95 21.10 23.41
CA ALA A 146 15.80 20.90 22.25
C ALA A 146 17.21 20.41 22.63
N GLU A 147 17.74 20.81 23.79
CA GLU A 147 19.01 20.28 24.33
C GLU A 147 18.93 18.76 24.60
N GLN A 148 17.73 18.23 24.91
CA GLN A 148 17.51 16.81 25.21
C GLN A 148 17.12 15.96 24.00
N LEU A 149 16.47 16.55 22.99
CA LEU A 149 15.98 15.84 21.80
C LEU A 149 16.89 16.04 20.58
N GLY A 150 17.60 17.16 20.53
CA GLY A 150 18.33 17.64 19.35
C GLY A 150 17.41 18.28 18.31
N TYR A 151 18.03 18.86 17.28
CA TYR A 151 17.36 19.33 16.08
C TYR A 151 17.61 18.38 14.90
N PRO A 152 16.66 18.26 13.94
CA PRO A 152 15.30 18.79 14.02
C PRO A 152 14.47 18.07 15.10
N MET A 153 13.41 18.74 15.57
CA MET A 153 12.36 18.14 16.40
C MET A 153 10.99 18.58 15.86
N MET A 154 9.93 17.87 16.24
CA MET A 154 8.56 18.21 15.85
C MET A 154 7.80 18.70 17.08
N LEU A 155 7.27 19.92 17.02
CA LEU A 155 6.38 20.47 18.04
C LEU A 155 4.94 20.15 17.65
N LYS A 156 4.17 19.55 18.56
CA LYS A 156 2.82 19.06 18.29
C LYS A 156 1.82 19.51 19.35
N SER A 157 0.61 19.82 18.91
CA SER A 157 -0.58 19.93 19.76
C SER A 157 -0.93 18.55 20.30
N ARG A 158 -1.24 18.47 21.60
CA ARG A 158 -1.64 17.22 22.26
C ARG A 158 -3.01 16.76 21.81
N THR A 159 -3.93 17.69 21.57
CA THR A 159 -5.32 17.41 21.18
C THR A 159 -5.66 18.10 19.86
N GLU A 160 -6.73 17.64 19.20
CA GLU A 160 -7.29 18.24 17.98
C GLU A 160 -6.28 18.39 16.82
N ALA A 161 -5.28 17.52 16.77
CA ALA A 161 -4.31 17.44 15.69
C ALA A 161 -4.73 16.38 14.66
N TYR A 162 -4.78 16.75 13.39
CA TYR A 162 -5.12 15.88 12.27
C TYR A 162 -4.63 16.49 10.95
N ASP A 163 -4.28 15.66 9.96
CA ASP A 163 -3.88 16.10 8.61
C ASP A 163 -2.84 17.26 8.64
N GLY A 164 -1.82 17.14 9.51
CA GLY A 164 -0.78 18.16 9.74
C GLY A 164 -1.15 19.35 10.62
N ARG A 165 -2.44 19.62 10.82
CA ARG A 165 -2.89 20.68 11.71
C ARG A 165 -2.42 20.39 13.13
N GLY A 166 -1.80 21.38 13.76
CA GLY A 166 -1.26 21.23 15.11
C GLY A 166 0.17 20.73 15.16
N ASN A 167 0.85 20.54 14.01
CA ASN A 167 2.26 20.18 13.95
C ASN A 167 3.09 21.36 13.44
N TYR A 168 4.30 21.53 13.96
CA TYR A 168 5.26 22.53 13.50
C TYR A 168 6.69 21.94 13.54
N PRO A 169 7.35 21.76 12.40
CA PRO A 169 8.75 21.35 12.34
C PRO A 169 9.66 22.43 12.92
N VAL A 170 10.52 22.08 13.87
CA VAL A 170 11.52 22.97 14.48
C VAL A 170 12.90 22.48 14.04
N HIS A 171 13.47 23.11 13.02
CA HIS A 171 14.76 22.71 12.44
C HIS A 171 15.95 23.32 13.19
N SER A 172 15.72 24.43 13.89
CA SER A 172 16.75 25.16 14.62
C SER A 172 16.15 26.02 15.73
N VAL A 173 17.02 26.65 16.52
CA VAL A 173 16.61 27.62 17.55
C VAL A 173 15.77 28.78 17.02
N LYS A 174 15.95 29.15 15.74
CA LYS A 174 15.21 30.25 15.10
C LYS A 174 13.74 29.93 14.88
N ASP A 175 13.38 28.65 14.87
CA ASP A 175 12.02 28.19 14.59
C ASP A 175 11.16 28.12 15.87
N ILE A 176 11.76 28.25 17.06
CA ILE A 176 11.06 28.11 18.35
C ILE A 176 9.94 29.16 18.51
N GLU A 177 10.27 30.43 18.32
CA GLU A 177 9.28 31.51 18.48
C GLU A 177 8.16 31.42 17.42
N PRO A 178 8.46 31.22 16.12
CA PRO A 178 7.44 30.91 15.12
C PRO A 178 6.57 29.70 15.46
N ALA A 179 7.16 28.62 15.99
CA ALA A 179 6.42 27.41 16.34
C ALA A 179 5.42 27.64 17.48
N LEU A 180 5.83 28.34 18.53
CA LEU A 180 4.95 28.72 19.65
C LEU A 180 3.84 29.66 19.19
N ALA A 181 4.17 30.65 18.35
CA ALA A 181 3.18 31.56 17.79
C ALA A 181 2.16 30.85 16.89
N ALA A 182 2.61 29.88 16.09
CA ALA A 182 1.76 29.12 15.18
C ALA A 182 0.78 28.20 15.93
N LEU A 183 1.25 27.53 16.98
CA LEU A 183 0.42 26.57 17.73
C LEU A 183 -0.39 27.23 18.86
N LYS A 184 -0.05 28.46 19.25
CA LYS A 184 -0.75 29.28 20.27
C LYS A 184 -0.97 28.48 21.56
N ASP A 185 -1.93 28.87 22.38
CA ASP A 185 -2.21 28.44 23.75
C ASP A 185 -2.67 26.96 23.93
N ARG A 186 -2.42 26.08 22.96
CA ARG A 186 -2.83 24.67 22.98
C ARG A 186 -1.91 23.81 23.85
N PRO A 187 -2.35 22.79 24.59
CA PRO A 187 -1.40 21.90 25.26
C PRO A 187 -0.43 21.27 24.25
N LEU A 188 0.88 21.45 24.41
CA LEU A 188 1.91 21.00 23.44
C LEU A 188 2.81 19.90 24.01
N TYR A 189 3.42 19.14 23.10
CA TYR A 189 4.57 18.30 23.37
C TYR A 189 5.54 18.38 22.19
N ALA A 190 6.83 18.13 22.46
CA ALA A 190 7.83 17.99 21.42
C ALA A 190 8.22 16.51 21.29
N GLU A 191 8.51 16.08 20.08
CA GLU A 191 9.07 14.76 19.80
C GLU A 191 10.38 14.86 19.03
N LYS A 192 11.29 13.93 19.29
CA LYS A 192 12.50 13.77 18.50
C LYS A 192 12.10 13.45 17.06
N TRP A 193 12.76 14.08 16.09
CA TRP A 193 12.53 13.77 14.69
C TRP A 193 12.89 12.32 14.39
N ALA A 194 11.90 11.54 13.94
CA ALA A 194 12.12 10.19 13.45
C ALA A 194 12.67 10.29 12.03
N ASN A 195 13.98 10.07 11.85
CA ASN A 195 14.60 9.99 10.52
C ASN A 195 14.19 8.68 9.84
N PHE A 196 12.92 8.59 9.44
CA PHE A 196 12.34 7.41 8.81
C PHE A 196 12.62 7.40 7.31
N LYS A 197 12.77 6.20 6.74
CA LYS A 197 12.86 6.00 5.28
C LYS A 197 11.50 5.77 4.63
N MET A 198 10.52 5.30 5.42
CA MET A 198 9.18 4.99 4.93
C MET A 198 8.12 5.13 6.03
N GLU A 199 6.95 5.63 5.67
CA GLU A 199 5.76 5.57 6.53
C GLU A 199 4.97 4.31 6.19
N LEU A 200 4.67 3.53 7.22
CA LEU A 200 3.89 2.31 7.13
C LEU A 200 2.59 2.46 7.90
N ALA A 201 1.59 1.68 7.53
CA ALA A 201 0.41 1.50 8.35
C ALA A 201 -0.03 0.03 8.40
N ALA A 202 -0.66 -0.34 9.52
CA ALA A 202 -1.33 -1.61 9.68
C ALA A 202 -2.67 -1.39 10.36
N MET A 203 -3.72 -1.95 9.77
CA MET A 203 -5.07 -1.93 10.35
C MET A 203 -5.19 -3.18 11.20
N VAL A 204 -5.63 -3.02 12.43
CA VAL A 204 -5.78 -4.10 13.39
C VAL A 204 -7.24 -4.26 13.77
N VAL A 205 -7.72 -5.49 13.76
CA VAL A 205 -9.03 -5.87 14.27
C VAL A 205 -8.84 -6.47 15.65
N LYS A 206 -9.37 -5.85 16.70
CA LYS A 206 -9.37 -6.40 18.06
C LYS A 206 -10.72 -7.03 18.36
N THR A 207 -10.70 -8.30 18.77
CA THR A 207 -11.92 -9.14 18.90
C THR A 207 -12.25 -9.52 20.34
N ALA A 208 -11.41 -9.17 21.31
CA ALA A 208 -11.68 -9.35 22.74
C ALA A 208 -11.58 -8.01 23.49
N GLN A 209 -12.53 -7.75 24.39
CA GLN A 209 -12.60 -6.49 25.16
C GLN A 209 -11.44 -6.32 26.12
N GLU A 210 -10.94 -7.45 26.62
CA GLU A 210 -9.75 -7.58 27.42
C GLU A 210 -8.73 -8.37 26.60
N ALA A 211 -7.58 -7.77 26.39
CA ALA A 211 -6.41 -8.40 25.82
C ALA A 211 -5.18 -7.71 26.41
N ASP A 212 -4.06 -8.40 26.39
CA ASP A 212 -2.79 -7.88 26.83
C ASP A 212 -1.67 -8.37 25.90
N LEU A 213 -0.43 -8.05 26.28
CA LEU A 213 0.77 -8.43 25.54
C LEU A 213 1.05 -9.94 25.57
N ASP A 214 0.37 -10.71 26.42
CA ASP A 214 0.52 -12.18 26.46
C ASP A 214 -0.55 -12.87 25.59
N SER A 215 -1.68 -12.19 25.32
CA SER A 215 -2.82 -12.76 24.60
C SER A 215 -3.11 -12.12 23.23
N TRP A 216 -2.34 -11.11 22.82
CA TRP A 216 -2.59 -10.32 21.61
C TRP A 216 -2.75 -11.16 20.35
N GLU A 217 -2.00 -12.26 20.19
CA GLU A 217 -2.06 -13.10 19.00
C GLU A 217 -3.43 -13.74 18.77
N LYS A 218 -4.12 -14.10 19.86
CA LYS A 218 -5.43 -14.75 19.81
C LYS A 218 -6.58 -13.76 19.71
N ASN A 219 -6.36 -12.54 20.21
CA ASN A 219 -7.40 -11.53 20.39
C ASN A 219 -7.36 -10.41 19.34
N THR A 220 -6.43 -10.49 18.38
CA THR A 220 -6.28 -9.50 17.32
C THR A 220 -5.99 -10.16 15.97
N LEU A 221 -6.39 -9.50 14.89
CA LEU A 221 -5.95 -9.78 13.52
C LEU A 221 -5.33 -8.52 12.92
N ALA A 222 -4.43 -8.65 11.96
CA ALA A 222 -3.91 -7.52 11.20
C ALA A 222 -4.18 -7.68 9.71
N TYR A 223 -4.50 -6.57 9.06
CA TYR A 223 -4.40 -6.43 7.62
C TYR A 223 -2.94 -6.36 7.18
N PRO A 224 -2.64 -6.59 5.88
CA PRO A 224 -1.32 -6.38 5.31
C PRO A 224 -0.72 -5.03 5.70
N THR A 225 0.57 -5.04 6.00
CA THR A 225 1.35 -3.80 6.14
C THR A 225 1.37 -3.07 4.81
N VAL A 226 0.94 -1.80 4.86
CA VAL A 226 0.90 -0.91 3.70
C VAL A 226 1.91 0.20 3.86
N GLU A 227 2.38 0.72 2.73
CA GLU A 227 3.11 1.99 2.69
C GLU A 227 2.12 3.12 2.47
N THR A 228 2.31 4.22 3.19
CA THR A 228 1.51 5.44 3.04
C THR A 228 2.38 6.58 2.57
N ILE A 229 1.92 7.34 1.58
CA ILE A 229 2.58 8.57 1.14
C ILE A 229 1.72 9.75 1.53
N HIS A 230 2.27 10.66 2.31
CA HIS A 230 1.64 11.91 2.69
C HIS A 230 2.16 13.08 1.84
N GLU A 231 1.27 13.99 1.46
CA GLU A 231 1.60 15.23 0.77
C GLU A 231 0.85 16.36 1.45
N ASP A 232 1.55 17.46 1.77
CA ASP A 232 1.02 18.54 2.62
C ASP A 232 0.46 18.01 3.96
N SER A 233 1.08 16.96 4.51
CA SER A 233 0.63 16.22 5.71
C SER A 233 -0.73 15.53 5.59
N ILE A 234 -1.24 15.30 4.37
CA ILE A 234 -2.47 14.55 4.10
C ILE A 234 -2.10 13.25 3.38
N CYS A 235 -2.63 12.11 3.83
CA CYS A 235 -2.42 10.82 3.16
C CYS A 235 -2.96 10.90 1.72
N LYS A 236 -2.07 10.75 0.74
CA LYS A 236 -2.34 10.82 -0.69
C LYS A 236 -2.47 9.43 -1.30
N LEU A 237 -1.47 8.58 -1.06
CA LEU A 237 -1.39 7.22 -1.62
C LEU A 237 -1.22 6.17 -0.53
N VAL A 238 -1.73 4.98 -0.81
CA VAL A 238 -1.54 3.78 -0.01
C VAL A 238 -1.19 2.62 -0.93
N TYR A 239 -0.04 1.97 -0.70
CA TYR A 239 0.40 0.80 -1.45
C TYR A 239 0.21 -0.46 -0.61
N ALA A 240 -0.52 -1.44 -1.16
CA ALA A 240 -0.80 -2.72 -0.51
C ALA A 240 -0.36 -3.89 -1.42
N PRO A 241 0.66 -4.68 -1.05
CA PRO A 241 1.53 -4.51 0.13
C PRO A 241 2.48 -3.31 0.01
N ALA A 242 3.12 -2.93 1.13
CA ALA A 242 4.19 -1.92 1.15
C ALA A 242 5.32 -2.26 0.16
N ARG A 243 5.86 -1.24 -0.54
CA ARG A 243 6.91 -1.44 -1.55
C ARG A 243 8.26 -1.63 -0.89
N GLU A 244 9.09 -2.50 -1.46
CA GLU A 244 10.50 -2.68 -1.04
C GLU A 244 10.68 -3.01 0.46
N VAL A 245 9.64 -3.52 1.13
CA VAL A 245 9.69 -3.99 2.51
C VAL A 245 9.81 -5.51 2.53
N SER A 246 10.76 -6.03 3.29
CA SER A 246 10.94 -7.48 3.46
C SER A 246 9.74 -8.12 4.17
N LYS A 247 9.49 -9.41 3.94
CA LYS A 247 8.40 -10.13 4.63
C LYS A 247 8.57 -10.10 6.16
N GLN A 248 9.81 -10.13 6.63
CA GLN A 248 10.18 -10.07 8.04
C GLN A 248 9.78 -8.72 8.65
N VAL A 249 10.15 -7.61 8.00
CA VAL A 249 9.78 -6.26 8.46
C VAL A 249 8.27 -6.04 8.38
N ALA A 250 7.63 -6.50 7.29
CA ALA A 250 6.19 -6.41 7.16
C ALA A 250 5.46 -7.16 8.28
N LYS A 251 5.91 -8.36 8.66
CA LYS A 251 5.37 -9.13 9.79
C LYS A 251 5.65 -8.43 11.13
N ALA A 252 6.85 -7.91 11.34
CA ALA A 252 7.20 -7.17 12.54
C ALA A 252 6.32 -5.91 12.71
N ALA A 253 5.99 -5.21 11.63
CA ALA A 253 5.07 -4.09 11.64
C ALA A 253 3.63 -4.50 12.03
N GLN A 254 3.13 -5.63 11.51
CA GLN A 254 1.83 -6.18 11.92
C GLN A 254 1.82 -6.56 13.39
N ASP A 255 2.87 -7.22 13.87
CA ASP A 255 2.94 -7.69 15.26
C ASP A 255 3.04 -6.53 16.23
N LEU A 256 3.90 -5.55 15.94
CA LEU A 256 4.01 -4.32 16.72
C LEU A 256 2.68 -3.57 16.79
N ALA A 257 1.96 -3.46 15.66
CA ALA A 257 0.65 -2.83 15.62
C ALA A 257 -0.39 -3.59 16.47
N ARG A 258 -0.41 -4.93 16.36
CA ARG A 258 -1.32 -5.78 17.14
C ARG A 258 -1.02 -5.73 18.64
N GLN A 259 0.26 -5.76 19.02
CA GLN A 259 0.70 -5.57 20.39
C GLN A 259 0.26 -4.21 20.92
N ALA A 260 0.49 -3.12 20.18
CA ALA A 260 0.06 -1.79 20.59
C ALA A 260 -1.44 -1.68 20.83
N VAL A 261 -2.25 -2.22 19.92
CA VAL A 261 -3.72 -2.24 20.04
C VAL A 261 -4.19 -3.14 21.18
N SER A 262 -3.48 -4.23 21.47
CA SER A 262 -3.83 -5.13 22.58
C SER A 262 -3.83 -4.40 23.93
N THR A 263 -2.97 -3.40 24.12
CA THR A 263 -2.82 -2.64 25.38
C THR A 263 -3.98 -1.68 25.71
N PHE A 264 -4.90 -1.45 24.77
CA PHE A 264 -6.09 -0.60 24.96
C PHE A 264 -7.34 -1.40 25.29
N LEU A 265 -8.35 -0.82 25.92
CA LEU A 265 -9.60 -1.53 26.25
C LEU A 265 -10.61 -1.51 25.10
N GLY A 266 -11.44 -2.55 25.02
CA GLY A 266 -12.54 -2.67 24.05
C GLY A 266 -12.13 -3.34 22.73
N THR A 267 -13.08 -3.40 21.81
CA THR A 267 -12.96 -4.07 20.51
C THR A 267 -13.25 -3.11 19.36
N GLY A 268 -12.94 -3.56 18.14
CA GLY A 268 -13.11 -2.76 16.94
C GLY A 268 -11.85 -2.76 16.08
N VAL A 269 -11.84 -1.87 15.11
CA VAL A 269 -10.73 -1.63 14.19
C VAL A 269 -9.92 -0.44 14.65
N PHE A 270 -8.61 -0.58 14.52
CA PHE A 270 -7.63 0.43 14.87
C PHE A 270 -6.70 0.65 13.68
N GLY A 271 -6.53 1.90 13.25
CA GLY A 271 -5.46 2.27 12.34
C GLY A 271 -4.19 2.53 13.12
N VAL A 272 -3.10 1.82 12.81
CA VAL A 272 -1.79 2.03 13.43
C VAL A 272 -0.82 2.58 12.39
N GLU A 273 -0.29 3.77 12.64
CA GLU A 273 0.75 4.39 11.81
C GLU A 273 2.13 4.13 12.42
N LEU A 274 3.07 3.80 11.54
CA LEU A 274 4.41 3.34 11.88
C LEU A 274 5.44 4.09 11.03
N PHE A 275 6.62 4.28 11.59
CA PHE A 275 7.80 4.72 10.86
C PHE A 275 8.78 3.55 10.75
N LEU A 276 9.27 3.31 9.54
CA LEU A 276 10.37 2.38 9.26
C LEU A 276 11.67 3.19 9.14
N LEU A 277 12.67 2.84 9.94
CA LEU A 277 13.99 3.48 9.93
C LEU A 277 14.97 2.76 8.99
N ASP A 278 16.13 3.37 8.74
CA ASP A 278 17.15 2.82 7.83
C ASP A 278 17.65 1.43 8.23
N ASP A 279 17.75 1.17 9.54
CA ASP A 279 18.18 -0.09 10.15
C ASP A 279 17.06 -1.14 10.25
N ASP A 280 15.94 -0.94 9.56
CA ASP A 280 14.73 -1.77 9.59
C ASP A 280 13.99 -1.81 10.94
N SER A 281 14.38 -0.97 11.90
CA SER A 281 13.62 -0.79 13.14
C SER A 281 12.32 0.00 12.91
N LEU A 282 11.34 -0.23 13.79
CA LEU A 282 10.00 0.32 13.68
C LEU A 282 9.66 1.20 14.89
N LEU A 283 9.03 2.35 14.64
CA LEU A 283 8.47 3.23 15.67
C LEU A 283 6.97 3.40 15.45
N ILE A 284 6.18 3.38 16.51
CA ILE A 284 4.76 3.75 16.46
C ILE A 284 4.67 5.29 16.38
N ASN A 285 4.05 5.78 15.31
CA ASN A 285 3.69 7.19 15.18
C ASN A 285 2.44 7.47 16.01
N GLU A 286 1.30 6.91 15.62
CA GLU A 286 0.04 7.08 16.33
C GLU A 286 -0.94 5.92 16.06
N ILE A 287 -2.01 5.88 16.86
CA ILE A 287 -3.15 4.96 16.65
C ILE A 287 -4.45 5.76 16.62
N ALA A 288 -5.36 5.36 15.73
CA ALA A 288 -6.75 5.81 15.66
C ALA A 288 -7.68 4.64 16.01
N PRO A 289 -8.56 4.73 17.04
CA PRO A 289 -9.44 3.66 17.50
C PRO A 289 -10.72 3.57 16.67
N ARG A 290 -10.54 3.51 15.35
CA ARG A 290 -11.59 3.46 14.35
C ARG A 290 -11.04 2.96 13.02
N PRO A 291 -11.91 2.62 12.04
CA PRO A 291 -11.49 2.53 10.64
C PRO A 291 -10.66 3.74 10.21
N HIS A 292 -9.65 3.48 9.38
CA HIS A 292 -8.63 4.46 9.03
C HIS A 292 -8.52 4.70 7.52
N ASN A 293 -8.03 5.88 7.15
CA ASN A 293 -7.84 6.27 5.74
C ASN A 293 -6.93 5.30 4.99
N SER A 294 -5.82 4.91 5.63
CA SER A 294 -4.89 3.93 5.08
C SER A 294 -5.45 2.52 4.95
N GLY A 295 -6.67 2.26 5.44
CA GLY A 295 -7.37 0.97 5.27
C GLY A 295 -8.43 0.95 4.16
N HIS A 296 -8.64 2.05 3.41
CA HIS A 296 -9.71 2.11 2.40
C HIS A 296 -9.57 1.03 1.31
N TYR A 297 -8.33 0.71 0.93
CA TYR A 297 -8.01 -0.34 -0.03
C TYR A 297 -8.61 -1.72 0.34
N THR A 298 -8.90 -1.96 1.62
CA THR A 298 -9.45 -3.25 2.10
C THR A 298 -10.84 -3.55 1.55
N ILE A 299 -11.57 -2.55 1.03
CA ILE A 299 -12.88 -2.77 0.39
C ILE A 299 -12.72 -3.64 -0.86
N GLU A 300 -11.74 -3.32 -1.71
CA GLU A 300 -11.51 -4.03 -2.97
C GLU A 300 -10.47 -5.16 -2.87
N ALA A 301 -9.51 -5.05 -1.96
CA ALA A 301 -8.29 -5.86 -2.00
C ALA A 301 -8.24 -6.98 -0.96
N CYS A 302 -9.14 -7.01 0.02
CA CYS A 302 -9.15 -8.00 1.11
C CYS A 302 -10.46 -8.80 1.14
N HIS A 303 -10.44 -9.96 1.79
CA HIS A 303 -11.65 -10.78 1.96
C HIS A 303 -12.75 -10.05 2.76
N MET A 304 -12.36 -9.31 3.80
CA MET A 304 -13.24 -8.54 4.65
C MET A 304 -12.73 -7.10 4.74
N SER A 305 -13.56 -6.12 4.38
CA SER A 305 -13.17 -4.72 4.54
C SER A 305 -13.03 -4.35 6.00
N GLN A 306 -12.20 -3.33 6.31
CA GLN A 306 -12.08 -2.82 7.67
C GLN A 306 -13.43 -2.34 8.24
N TYR A 307 -14.38 -1.98 7.39
CA TYR A 307 -15.71 -1.54 7.80
C TYR A 307 -16.57 -2.72 8.24
N GLU A 308 -16.57 -3.82 7.47
CA GLU A 308 -17.22 -5.05 7.92
C GLU A 308 -16.55 -5.60 9.19
N ALA A 309 -15.23 -5.51 9.28
CA ALA A 309 -14.48 -5.88 10.47
C ALA A 309 -14.90 -5.05 11.69
N GLN A 310 -15.10 -3.73 11.54
CA GLN A 310 -15.60 -2.86 12.62
C GLN A 310 -16.95 -3.36 13.11
N ILE A 311 -17.92 -3.55 12.21
CA ILE A 311 -19.27 -3.99 12.55
C ILE A 311 -19.26 -5.34 13.27
N ARG A 312 -18.46 -6.30 12.80
CA ARG A 312 -18.36 -7.62 13.43
C ARG A 312 -17.64 -7.56 14.79
N ALA A 313 -16.55 -6.80 14.88
CA ALA A 313 -15.69 -6.77 16.07
C ALA A 313 -16.36 -6.09 17.28
N ILE A 314 -17.29 -5.16 17.07
CA ILE A 314 -17.97 -4.47 18.17
C ILE A 314 -19.21 -5.19 18.70
N LEU A 315 -19.62 -6.30 18.07
CA LEU A 315 -20.80 -7.07 18.45
C LEU A 315 -20.43 -8.40 19.15
N PRO A 316 -21.07 -8.75 20.29
CA PRO A 316 -20.68 -9.89 21.12
C PRO A 316 -20.73 -11.24 20.40
N GLY A 317 -21.67 -11.41 19.46
CA GLY A 317 -21.86 -12.68 18.74
C GLY A 317 -21.01 -12.84 17.49
N LEU A 318 -20.39 -11.76 17.01
CA LEU A 318 -19.71 -11.73 15.71
C LEU A 318 -18.19 -11.58 15.84
N ALA A 319 -17.69 -10.93 16.90
CA ALA A 319 -16.27 -10.66 17.07
C ALA A 319 -15.42 -11.94 17.08
N SER A 320 -15.88 -12.98 17.79
CA SER A 320 -15.22 -14.29 17.88
C SER A 320 -15.39 -15.16 16.62
N ARG A 321 -16.21 -14.72 15.65
CA ARG A 321 -16.48 -15.45 14.39
C ARG A 321 -15.70 -14.91 13.20
N ILE A 322 -14.82 -13.93 13.40
CA ILE A 322 -13.92 -13.45 12.35
C ILE A 322 -12.88 -14.55 12.09
N PRO A 323 -12.87 -15.20 10.92
CA PRO A 323 -11.97 -16.31 10.68
C PRO A 323 -10.54 -15.82 10.47
N ALA A 324 -9.58 -16.69 10.78
CA ALA A 324 -8.20 -16.49 10.34
C ALA A 324 -8.17 -16.35 8.80
N GLY A 325 -7.31 -15.47 8.30
CA GLY A 325 -7.22 -15.15 6.86
C GLY A 325 -8.27 -14.14 6.36
N ALA A 326 -9.26 -13.73 7.16
CA ALA A 326 -10.27 -12.74 6.73
C ALA A 326 -9.68 -11.37 6.36
N THR A 327 -8.49 -11.04 6.87
CA THR A 327 -7.79 -9.79 6.61
C THR A 327 -6.75 -9.90 5.51
N GLU A 328 -6.57 -11.08 4.89
CA GLU A 328 -5.58 -11.29 3.82
C GLU A 328 -6.01 -10.65 2.49
N LEU A 329 -5.02 -10.33 1.67
CA LEU A 329 -5.26 -9.85 0.31
C LEU A 329 -5.86 -10.96 -0.56
N THR A 330 -6.93 -10.64 -1.28
CA THR A 330 -7.51 -11.47 -2.35
C THR A 330 -6.84 -11.24 -3.70
N VAL A 331 -6.08 -10.15 -3.81
CA VAL A 331 -5.34 -9.71 -4.99
C VAL A 331 -3.84 -9.66 -4.72
N LYS A 332 -3.01 -9.58 -5.77
CA LYS A 332 -1.55 -9.51 -5.60
C LYS A 332 -1.07 -8.11 -5.23
N ALA A 333 -1.79 -7.08 -5.68
CA ALA A 333 -1.47 -5.69 -5.41
C ALA A 333 -2.70 -4.80 -5.45
N ALA A 334 -2.68 -3.73 -4.66
CA ALA A 334 -3.60 -2.62 -4.73
C ALA A 334 -2.90 -1.29 -4.44
N ILE A 335 -3.37 -0.22 -5.07
CA ILE A 335 -2.98 1.16 -4.75
C ILE A 335 -4.27 1.96 -4.54
N MET A 336 -4.34 2.68 -3.43
CA MET A 336 -5.43 3.61 -3.13
C MET A 336 -4.92 5.05 -3.23
N LEU A 337 -5.69 5.90 -3.91
CA LEU A 337 -5.45 7.33 -4.10
C LEU A 337 -6.60 8.12 -3.47
N ASN A 338 -6.30 9.05 -2.56
CA ASN A 338 -7.30 9.98 -2.04
C ASN A 338 -7.66 11.04 -3.08
N ILE A 339 -8.97 11.30 -3.22
CA ILE A 339 -9.50 12.42 -3.99
C ILE A 339 -9.76 13.57 -3.01
N LEU A 340 -9.05 14.68 -3.21
CA LEU A 340 -9.19 15.90 -2.40
C LEU A 340 -9.97 16.97 -3.18
N GLY A 341 -10.67 17.83 -2.45
CA GLY A 341 -11.31 19.01 -3.02
C GLY A 341 -10.28 20.00 -3.55
N GLY A 342 -10.64 20.66 -4.65
CA GLY A 342 -9.81 21.64 -5.35
C GLY A 342 -10.33 23.06 -5.21
N PRO A 343 -9.93 23.97 -6.12
CA PRO A 343 -10.33 25.38 -6.08
C PRO A 343 -11.80 25.62 -6.39
N GLN A 344 -12.41 24.79 -7.24
CA GLN A 344 -13.83 24.84 -7.58
C GLN A 344 -14.62 23.76 -6.83
N PRO A 345 -15.93 23.96 -6.60
CA PRO A 345 -16.80 22.98 -5.93
C PRO A 345 -16.72 21.56 -6.51
N ASP A 346 -16.46 21.42 -7.81
CA ASP A 346 -16.50 20.16 -8.55
C ASP A 346 -15.13 19.68 -9.03
N SER A 347 -14.02 20.36 -8.70
CA SER A 347 -12.67 19.98 -9.22
C SER A 347 -12.28 18.53 -8.91
N HIS A 348 -12.75 18.00 -7.78
CA HIS A 348 -12.53 16.62 -7.37
C HIS A 348 -13.16 15.58 -8.32
N LEU A 349 -14.22 15.98 -9.05
CA LEU A 349 -14.89 15.11 -10.02
C LEU A 349 -14.04 14.87 -11.26
N LEU A 350 -13.07 15.75 -11.59
CA LEU A 350 -12.16 15.53 -12.72
C LEU A 350 -11.33 14.25 -12.52
N VAL A 351 -10.82 14.05 -11.29
CA VAL A 351 -10.06 12.84 -10.92
C VAL A 351 -10.97 11.60 -10.97
N ALA A 352 -12.19 11.72 -10.45
CA ALA A 352 -13.16 10.62 -10.46
C ALA A 352 -13.60 10.24 -11.88
N GLN A 353 -13.82 11.22 -12.76
CA GLN A 353 -14.19 11.00 -14.17
C GLN A 353 -13.05 10.31 -14.91
N ALA A 354 -11.80 10.77 -14.74
CA ALA A 354 -10.64 10.12 -15.36
C ALA A 354 -10.48 8.66 -14.93
N ALA A 355 -10.89 8.30 -13.71
CA ALA A 355 -10.83 6.93 -13.22
C ALA A 355 -11.86 5.99 -13.87
N LEU A 356 -12.92 6.51 -14.50
CA LEU A 356 -13.93 5.69 -15.18
C LEU A 356 -13.36 4.90 -16.36
N ASP A 357 -12.34 5.46 -17.02
CA ASP A 357 -11.69 4.86 -18.19
C ASP A 357 -10.52 3.93 -17.83
N VAL A 358 -10.24 3.74 -16.53
CA VAL A 358 -9.10 2.93 -16.06
C VAL A 358 -9.58 1.53 -15.63
N PRO A 359 -9.21 0.45 -16.36
CA PRO A 359 -9.63 -0.90 -16.01
C PRO A 359 -9.15 -1.32 -14.62
N GLY A 360 -10.10 -1.74 -13.79
CA GLY A 360 -9.83 -2.18 -12.41
C GLY A 360 -9.86 -1.05 -11.37
N ALA A 361 -10.09 0.21 -11.78
CA ALA A 361 -10.35 1.29 -10.83
C ALA A 361 -11.73 1.13 -10.18
N ARG A 362 -11.81 1.47 -8.90
CA ARG A 362 -13.04 1.54 -8.10
C ARG A 362 -13.10 2.88 -7.40
N ILE A 363 -14.18 3.62 -7.65
CA ILE A 363 -14.35 4.98 -7.19
C ILE A 363 -15.32 4.98 -6.01
N HIS A 364 -14.93 5.67 -4.94
CA HIS A 364 -15.74 5.91 -3.75
C HIS A 364 -15.86 7.41 -3.51
N LEU A 365 -16.99 8.01 -3.91
CA LEU A 365 -17.29 9.41 -3.59
C LEU A 365 -18.19 9.49 -2.36
N TYR A 366 -17.85 10.38 -1.43
CA TYR A 366 -18.46 10.38 -0.09
C TYR A 366 -19.77 11.18 0.02
N GLY A 367 -20.31 11.73 -1.06
CA GLY A 367 -21.56 12.51 -1.00
C GLY A 367 -21.44 13.80 -0.16
N LYS A 368 -20.26 14.40 -0.08
CA LYS A 368 -19.98 15.59 0.75
C LYS A 368 -20.48 16.93 0.18
N GLY A 369 -21.17 16.90 -0.95
CA GLY A 369 -21.55 18.08 -1.73
C GLY A 369 -20.33 18.76 -2.33
N ASP A 370 -20.35 20.10 -2.33
CA ASP A 370 -19.26 20.92 -2.84
C ASP A 370 -17.91 20.62 -2.17
N GLY A 371 -16.90 20.48 -3.03
CA GLY A 371 -15.50 20.36 -2.68
C GLY A 371 -14.97 21.61 -1.99
N ARG A 372 -14.09 21.40 -1.02
CA ARG A 372 -13.29 22.47 -0.41
C ARG A 372 -11.81 22.10 -0.53
N PRO A 373 -10.91 23.06 -0.76
CA PRO A 373 -9.48 22.79 -0.87
C PRO A 373 -8.98 21.88 0.26
N GLY A 374 -8.32 20.78 -0.09
CA GLY A 374 -7.74 19.82 0.85
C GLY A 374 -8.73 18.90 1.58
N ARG A 375 -10.06 19.12 1.47
CA ARG A 375 -11.07 18.23 2.08
C ARG A 375 -11.10 16.90 1.35
N LYS A 376 -11.04 15.77 2.08
CA LYS A 376 -11.21 14.42 1.50
C LYS A 376 -12.62 14.26 0.92
N MET A 377 -12.74 14.14 -0.41
CA MET A 377 -14.01 14.04 -1.14
C MET A 377 -14.33 12.62 -1.60
N GLY A 378 -13.32 11.78 -1.75
CA GLY A 378 -13.46 10.39 -2.14
C GLY A 378 -12.13 9.66 -2.15
N HIS A 379 -12.12 8.45 -2.67
CA HIS A 379 -10.90 7.73 -3.02
C HIS A 379 -11.09 6.85 -4.25
N ILE A 380 -9.98 6.43 -4.85
CA ILE A 380 -9.92 5.44 -5.91
C ILE A 380 -9.03 4.30 -5.44
N THR A 381 -9.47 3.05 -5.60
CA THR A 381 -8.63 1.87 -5.44
C THR A 381 -8.42 1.20 -6.79
N ILE A 382 -7.18 0.91 -7.15
CA ILE A 382 -6.83 0.06 -8.31
C ILE A 382 -6.24 -1.23 -7.78
N THR A 383 -6.73 -2.37 -8.26
CA THR A 383 -6.16 -3.69 -8.00
C THR A 383 -5.45 -4.25 -9.24
N GLY A 384 -4.49 -5.15 -9.02
CA GLY A 384 -3.70 -5.73 -10.11
C GLY A 384 -2.90 -6.97 -9.72
N SER A 385 -2.22 -7.52 -10.73
CA SER A 385 -1.33 -8.69 -10.60
C SER A 385 0.03 -8.35 -9.99
N SER A 386 0.42 -7.08 -10.01
CA SER A 386 1.64 -6.57 -9.40
C SER A 386 1.52 -5.09 -9.05
N ILE A 387 2.37 -4.60 -8.13
CA ILE A 387 2.44 -3.17 -7.79
C ILE A 387 2.79 -2.34 -9.04
N SER A 388 3.68 -2.84 -9.90
CA SER A 388 4.07 -2.13 -11.13
C SER A 388 2.89 -1.93 -12.08
N GLU A 389 2.04 -2.95 -12.26
CA GLU A 389 0.83 -2.81 -13.05
C GLU A 389 -0.11 -1.74 -12.46
N CYS A 390 -0.31 -1.77 -11.14
CA CYS A 390 -1.10 -0.76 -10.45
C CYS A 390 -0.50 0.64 -10.59
N GLU A 391 0.82 0.80 -10.49
CA GLU A 391 1.54 2.07 -10.65
C GLU A 391 1.29 2.66 -12.03
N ILE A 392 1.39 1.86 -13.10
CA ILE A 392 1.12 2.30 -14.47
C ILE A 392 -0.32 2.80 -14.62
N LYS A 393 -1.29 2.04 -14.11
CA LYS A 393 -2.72 2.41 -14.19
C LYS A 393 -3.07 3.62 -13.33
N MET A 394 -2.43 3.76 -12.15
CA MET A 394 -2.68 4.84 -11.19
C MET A 394 -2.00 6.14 -11.61
N HIS A 395 -0.89 6.07 -12.35
CA HIS A 395 -0.09 7.22 -12.75
C HIS A 395 -0.88 8.39 -13.34
N PRO A 396 -1.75 8.21 -14.37
CA PRO A 396 -2.52 9.32 -14.90
C PRO A 396 -3.48 9.95 -13.88
N LEU A 397 -4.00 9.17 -12.93
CA LEU A 397 -4.90 9.65 -11.89
C LEU A 397 -4.14 10.46 -10.82
N ILE A 398 -2.90 10.07 -10.52
CA ILE A 398 -1.99 10.87 -9.67
C ILE A 398 -1.76 12.24 -10.32
N GLN A 399 -1.47 12.29 -11.63
CA GLN A 399 -1.27 13.57 -12.30
C GLN A 399 -2.53 14.45 -12.29
N TRP A 400 -3.72 13.86 -12.36
CA TRP A 400 -4.98 14.60 -12.17
C TRP A 400 -5.13 15.15 -10.75
N ALA A 401 -4.85 14.34 -9.73
CA ALA A 401 -4.89 14.78 -8.34
C ALA A 401 -3.88 15.91 -8.06
N ASP A 402 -2.70 15.82 -8.68
CA ASP A 402 -1.62 16.80 -8.55
C ASP A 402 -1.96 18.11 -9.26
N ALA A 403 -2.56 18.04 -10.45
CA ALA A 403 -3.07 19.22 -11.14
C ALA A 403 -4.15 19.92 -10.30
N VAL A 404 -5.13 19.18 -9.77
CA VAL A 404 -6.16 19.76 -8.87
C VAL A 404 -5.51 20.39 -7.63
N ARG A 405 -4.46 19.77 -7.09
CA ARG A 405 -3.72 20.29 -5.94
C ARG A 405 -3.01 21.60 -6.25
N LEU A 406 -2.26 21.68 -7.35
CA LEU A 406 -1.48 22.88 -7.72
C LEU A 406 -2.35 24.12 -7.91
N HIS A 407 -3.63 23.92 -8.22
CA HIS A 407 -4.60 24.98 -8.41
C HIS A 407 -5.37 25.37 -7.14
N ARG A 408 -5.16 24.71 -5.98
CA ARG A 408 -6.01 24.87 -4.76
C ARG A 408 -6.16 26.31 -4.27
N ASP A 409 -5.11 27.12 -4.40
CA ASP A 409 -5.06 28.45 -3.80
C ASP A 409 -5.45 29.59 -4.77
N ASP A 410 -5.58 29.31 -6.07
CA ASP A 410 -5.96 30.31 -7.08
C ASP A 410 -7.33 30.03 -7.69
N LYS A 411 -8.40 30.48 -7.02
CA LYS A 411 -9.78 30.29 -7.49
C LYS A 411 -10.12 31.08 -8.78
N SER A 412 -9.36 32.12 -9.09
CA SER A 412 -9.69 33.07 -10.16
C SER A 412 -9.30 32.58 -11.55
N SER A 413 -8.27 31.73 -11.64
CA SER A 413 -7.73 31.19 -12.89
C SER A 413 -8.03 29.70 -13.11
N SER A 414 -8.57 29.00 -12.10
CA SER A 414 -8.66 27.54 -12.08
C SER A 414 -9.95 26.98 -12.68
N SER A 415 -10.06 27.07 -14.01
CA SER A 415 -11.09 26.36 -14.78
C SER A 415 -10.75 24.87 -14.97
N ALA A 416 -11.74 24.03 -15.26
CA ALA A 416 -11.50 22.61 -15.60
C ALA A 416 -10.51 22.45 -16.76
N ALA A 417 -10.57 23.34 -17.77
CA ALA A 417 -9.64 23.34 -18.90
C ALA A 417 -8.19 23.65 -18.47
N SER A 418 -8.00 24.59 -17.54
CA SER A 418 -6.66 24.91 -17.01
C SER A 418 -6.06 23.74 -16.22
N ILE A 419 -6.86 23.08 -15.38
CA ILE A 419 -6.43 21.90 -14.62
C ILE A 419 -6.05 20.76 -15.59
N ALA A 420 -6.83 20.55 -16.64
CA ALA A 420 -6.54 19.55 -17.67
C ALA A 420 -5.21 19.85 -18.41
N ALA A 421 -4.95 21.14 -18.72
CA ALA A 421 -3.69 21.55 -19.34
C ALA A 421 -2.48 21.27 -18.42
N THR A 422 -2.58 21.62 -17.12
CA THR A 422 -1.55 21.31 -16.13
C THR A 422 -1.35 19.81 -15.97
N GLN A 423 -2.42 19.02 -15.98
CA GLN A 423 -2.32 17.56 -15.94
C GLN A 423 -1.56 17.00 -17.15
N ALA A 424 -1.82 17.51 -18.36
CA ALA A 424 -1.12 17.09 -19.56
C ALA A 424 0.37 17.49 -19.53
N GLU A 425 0.71 18.64 -18.96
CA GLU A 425 2.11 19.03 -18.72
C GLU A 425 2.80 18.14 -17.70
N LEU A 426 2.12 17.82 -16.59
CA LEU A 426 2.64 16.93 -15.57
C LEU A 426 2.90 15.53 -16.12
N LEU A 427 2.02 14.99 -16.96
CA LEU A 427 2.26 13.71 -17.66
C LEU A 427 3.50 13.74 -18.56
N LYS A 428 3.81 14.89 -19.19
CA LYS A 428 5.03 15.03 -20.01
C LYS A 428 6.29 15.13 -19.14
N LYS A 429 6.22 15.81 -18.00
CA LYS A 429 7.35 16.00 -17.07
C LYS A 429 7.63 14.73 -16.25
N ASN A 430 6.57 14.06 -15.83
CA ASN A 430 6.57 12.82 -15.08
C ASN A 430 5.91 11.74 -15.94
N PRO A 431 6.64 11.11 -16.87
CA PRO A 431 6.10 10.02 -17.67
C PRO A 431 5.72 8.83 -16.77
N ALA A 432 4.82 7.97 -17.27
CA ALA A 432 4.43 6.78 -16.55
C ALA A 432 5.66 5.91 -16.21
N PRO A 433 5.70 5.28 -15.02
CA PRO A 433 6.79 4.40 -14.65
C PRO A 433 6.91 3.27 -15.67
N SER A 434 8.15 2.94 -16.05
CA SER A 434 8.39 1.80 -16.92
C SER A 434 7.95 0.50 -16.21
N PRO A 435 7.39 -0.48 -16.95
CA PRO A 435 7.04 -1.77 -16.37
C PRO A 435 8.26 -2.40 -15.70
N ARG A 436 8.08 -2.93 -14.48
CA ARG A 436 9.17 -3.63 -13.81
C ARG A 436 9.58 -4.86 -14.62
N PRO A 437 10.89 -5.10 -14.83
CA PRO A 437 11.37 -6.22 -15.61
C PRO A 437 11.00 -7.55 -14.93
N LEU A 438 10.55 -8.52 -15.73
CA LEU A 438 10.31 -9.91 -15.33
C LEU A 438 11.48 -10.80 -15.73
N ILE A 439 12.23 -10.41 -16.76
CA ILE A 439 13.41 -11.12 -17.26
C ILE A 439 14.63 -10.20 -17.11
N ALA A 440 15.73 -10.74 -16.61
CA ALA A 440 17.02 -10.07 -16.68
C ALA A 440 17.95 -10.79 -17.66
N VAL A 441 18.62 -10.06 -18.53
CA VAL A 441 19.63 -10.58 -19.44
C VAL A 441 20.99 -10.08 -18.99
N CYS A 442 21.80 -10.96 -18.43
CA CYS A 442 23.13 -10.66 -17.90
C CYS A 442 24.21 -11.19 -18.85
N MET A 443 25.22 -10.37 -19.13
CA MET A 443 26.36 -10.76 -19.96
C MET A 443 27.69 -10.48 -19.28
N GLY A 444 28.67 -11.34 -19.52
CA GLY A 444 30.01 -11.22 -18.93
C GLY A 444 30.80 -10.04 -19.46
N SER A 445 30.63 -9.72 -20.75
CA SER A 445 31.20 -8.55 -21.43
C SER A 445 30.23 -8.00 -22.47
N ASP A 446 30.45 -6.75 -22.88
CA ASP A 446 29.84 -6.12 -24.05
C ASP A 446 29.97 -6.94 -25.35
N THR A 447 31.08 -7.68 -25.54
CA THR A 447 31.28 -8.55 -26.70
C THR A 447 30.25 -9.67 -26.82
N ASP A 448 29.66 -10.11 -25.70
CA ASP A 448 28.64 -11.16 -25.68
C ASP A 448 27.30 -10.66 -26.26
N LEU A 449 27.10 -9.34 -26.38
CA LEU A 449 25.88 -8.73 -26.91
C LEU A 449 25.55 -9.21 -28.33
N ALA A 450 26.56 -9.47 -29.16
CA ALA A 450 26.35 -10.00 -30.52
C ALA A 450 25.62 -11.35 -30.49
N THR A 451 25.95 -12.21 -29.53
CA THR A 451 25.28 -13.52 -29.34
C THR A 451 23.87 -13.34 -28.77
N LEU A 452 23.67 -12.36 -27.89
CA LEU A 452 22.38 -12.10 -27.23
C LEU A 452 21.37 -11.35 -28.10
N ARG A 453 21.83 -10.57 -29.09
CA ARG A 453 20.99 -9.69 -29.91
C ARG A 453 19.77 -10.39 -30.52
N PRO A 454 19.86 -11.59 -31.13
CA PRO A 454 18.70 -12.28 -31.67
C PRO A 454 17.62 -12.59 -30.62
N GLY A 455 18.04 -13.01 -29.42
CA GLY A 455 17.14 -13.24 -28.29
C GLY A 455 16.49 -11.97 -27.77
N LEU A 456 17.25 -10.87 -27.65
CA LEU A 456 16.74 -9.56 -27.25
C LEU A 456 15.69 -9.03 -28.24
N THR A 457 15.97 -9.11 -29.54
CA THR A 457 15.03 -8.74 -30.59
C THR A 457 13.74 -9.56 -30.53
N LEU A 458 13.82 -10.83 -30.14
CA LEU A 458 12.61 -11.62 -29.92
C LEU A 458 11.85 -11.16 -28.66
N LEU A 459 12.55 -10.89 -27.54
CA LEU A 459 11.93 -10.38 -26.31
C LEU A 459 11.15 -9.07 -26.55
N ASP A 460 11.65 -8.19 -27.42
CA ASP A 460 10.94 -6.96 -27.84
C ASP A 460 9.55 -7.25 -28.42
N THR A 461 9.35 -8.42 -29.05
CA THR A 461 8.05 -8.83 -29.61
C THR A 461 7.10 -9.48 -28.60
N MET A 462 7.59 -9.85 -27.40
CA MET A 462 6.81 -10.64 -26.44
C MET A 462 5.94 -9.79 -25.52
N ASN A 463 6.14 -8.47 -25.50
CA ASN A 463 5.54 -7.57 -24.50
C ASN A 463 5.79 -8.03 -23.05
N ILE A 464 6.92 -8.72 -22.82
CA ILE A 464 7.41 -9.11 -21.50
C ILE A 464 8.49 -8.11 -21.12
N PRO A 465 8.31 -7.33 -20.03
CA PRO A 465 9.33 -6.38 -19.59
C PRO A 465 10.63 -7.10 -19.25
N TYR A 466 11.75 -6.59 -19.77
CA TYR A 466 13.07 -7.14 -19.48
C TYR A 466 14.11 -6.04 -19.31
N GLU A 467 15.23 -6.40 -18.68
CA GLU A 467 16.39 -5.53 -18.51
C GLU A 467 17.67 -6.23 -18.98
N VAL A 468 18.70 -5.44 -19.29
CA VAL A 468 19.98 -5.93 -19.81
C VAL A 468 21.12 -5.35 -18.98
N HIS A 469 22.04 -6.21 -18.53
CA HIS A 469 23.14 -5.85 -17.63
C HIS A 469 24.46 -6.50 -18.05
N ILE A 470 25.56 -5.77 -17.84
CA ILE A 470 26.91 -6.34 -17.90
C ILE A 470 27.34 -6.68 -16.47
N THR A 471 27.47 -7.97 -16.17
CA THR A 471 27.86 -8.51 -14.86
C THR A 471 28.91 -9.58 -15.06
N SER A 472 30.06 -9.50 -14.40
CA SER A 472 31.15 -10.47 -14.59
C SER A 472 31.44 -11.20 -13.30
N ALA A 473 31.39 -12.54 -13.35
CA ALA A 473 31.77 -13.40 -12.23
C ALA A 473 33.24 -13.19 -11.78
N HIS A 474 34.10 -12.68 -12.67
CA HIS A 474 35.53 -12.52 -12.42
C HIS A 474 35.92 -11.05 -12.21
N ARG A 475 35.31 -10.12 -12.95
CA ARG A 475 35.69 -8.69 -12.94
C ARG A 475 34.82 -7.87 -11.99
N THR A 476 33.54 -8.22 -11.84
CA THR A 476 32.59 -7.52 -10.96
C THR A 476 31.81 -8.49 -10.06
N PRO A 477 32.50 -9.39 -9.32
CA PRO A 477 31.85 -10.46 -8.56
C PRO A 477 30.85 -9.92 -7.54
N GLN A 478 31.20 -8.90 -6.76
CA GLN A 478 30.28 -8.36 -5.74
C GLN A 478 29.00 -7.80 -6.34
N TYR A 479 29.09 -7.08 -7.46
CA TYR A 479 27.91 -6.56 -8.17
C TYR A 479 27.01 -7.70 -8.66
N MET A 480 27.59 -8.77 -9.21
CA MET A 480 26.85 -9.95 -9.64
C MET A 480 26.18 -10.67 -8.46
N LEU A 481 26.89 -10.85 -7.33
CA LEU A 481 26.35 -11.46 -6.12
C LEU A 481 25.16 -10.65 -5.59
N ASP A 482 25.33 -9.32 -5.49
CA ASP A 482 24.28 -8.41 -5.02
C ASP A 482 23.07 -8.41 -5.96
N PHE A 483 23.30 -8.47 -7.27
CA PHE A 483 22.26 -8.61 -8.27
C PHE A 483 21.45 -9.90 -8.07
N GLY A 484 22.12 -11.05 -7.98
CA GLY A 484 21.50 -12.36 -7.77
C GLY A 484 20.65 -12.40 -6.50
N LYS A 485 21.22 -11.95 -5.37
CA LYS A 485 20.53 -11.91 -4.07
C LYS A 485 19.25 -11.06 -4.11
N LYS A 486 19.28 -9.95 -4.85
CA LYS A 486 18.14 -9.02 -4.97
C LYS A 486 17.13 -9.45 -6.04
N ALA A 487 17.48 -10.34 -6.96
CA ALA A 487 16.66 -10.63 -8.15
C ALA A 487 15.23 -11.07 -7.81
N ALA A 488 15.06 -12.00 -6.86
CA ALA A 488 13.75 -12.47 -6.43
C ALA A 488 12.92 -11.36 -5.77
N ALA A 489 13.54 -10.53 -4.92
CA ALA A 489 12.88 -9.41 -4.26
C ALA A 489 12.44 -8.32 -5.26
N ARG A 490 13.19 -8.17 -6.36
CA ARG A 490 12.84 -7.27 -7.48
C ARG A 490 11.67 -7.78 -8.34
N GLY A 491 11.25 -9.04 -8.15
CA GLY A 491 10.16 -9.66 -8.90
C GLY A 491 10.58 -10.36 -10.19
N LEU A 492 11.89 -10.51 -10.45
CA LEU A 492 12.39 -11.25 -11.60
C LEU A 492 11.92 -12.71 -11.55
N LYS A 493 11.53 -13.23 -12.70
CA LYS A 493 11.01 -14.59 -12.90
C LYS A 493 11.99 -15.49 -13.65
N ALA A 494 12.88 -14.91 -14.44
CA ALA A 494 13.95 -15.63 -15.12
C ALA A 494 15.18 -14.73 -15.31
N ILE A 495 16.36 -15.32 -15.30
CA ILE A 495 17.61 -14.65 -15.65
C ILE A 495 18.24 -15.40 -16.83
N ILE A 496 18.51 -14.71 -17.92
CA ILE A 496 19.32 -15.22 -19.04
C ILE A 496 20.75 -14.77 -18.79
N ALA A 497 21.68 -15.69 -18.60
CA ALA A 497 23.09 -15.39 -18.37
C ALA A 497 23.94 -15.91 -19.53
N ALA A 498 24.59 -15.01 -20.25
CA ALA A 498 25.52 -15.35 -21.32
C ALA A 498 26.98 -15.17 -20.87
N ALA A 499 27.81 -16.18 -21.14
CA ALA A 499 29.24 -16.06 -20.92
C ALA A 499 30.04 -16.92 -21.91
N GLY A 500 31.18 -16.37 -22.33
CA GLY A 500 32.23 -17.09 -23.05
C GLY A 500 33.51 -17.25 -22.21
N GLY A 501 34.43 -18.09 -22.69
CA GLY A 501 35.72 -18.34 -22.04
C GLY A 501 35.56 -19.13 -20.74
N ALA A 502 36.01 -18.58 -19.59
CA ALA A 502 35.78 -19.16 -18.26
C ALA A 502 34.31 -18.96 -17.83
N ALA A 503 33.36 -19.57 -18.55
CA ALA A 503 31.92 -19.28 -18.57
C ALA A 503 31.15 -19.58 -17.26
N HIS A 504 31.59 -18.99 -16.15
CA HIS A 504 31.07 -19.23 -14.80
C HIS A 504 29.85 -18.37 -14.44
N LEU A 505 29.55 -17.32 -15.22
CA LEU A 505 28.49 -16.36 -14.88
C LEU A 505 27.13 -17.04 -14.61
N PRO A 506 26.63 -17.98 -15.45
CA PRO A 506 25.33 -18.60 -15.20
C PRO A 506 25.29 -19.39 -13.89
N GLY A 507 26.33 -20.18 -13.62
CA GLY A 507 26.43 -20.98 -12.39
C GLY A 507 26.55 -20.12 -11.13
N MET A 508 27.40 -19.09 -11.19
CA MET A 508 27.57 -18.15 -10.08
C MET A 508 26.28 -17.37 -9.81
N MET A 509 25.59 -16.91 -10.85
CA MET A 509 24.29 -16.24 -10.71
C MET A 509 23.25 -17.18 -10.07
N ALA A 510 23.18 -18.44 -10.54
CA ALA A 510 22.25 -19.43 -10.00
C ALA A 510 22.51 -19.77 -8.53
N SER A 511 23.76 -19.63 -8.06
CA SER A 511 24.11 -19.90 -6.67
C SER A 511 23.59 -18.86 -5.67
N GLU A 512 23.24 -17.67 -6.15
CA GLU A 512 22.87 -16.52 -5.31
C GLU A 512 21.38 -16.20 -5.35
N THR A 513 20.58 -16.97 -6.09
CA THR A 513 19.18 -16.62 -6.32
C THR A 513 18.27 -17.84 -6.49
N PRO A 514 17.04 -17.79 -5.96
CA PRO A 514 16.03 -18.80 -6.26
C PRO A 514 15.36 -18.58 -7.63
N VAL A 515 15.65 -17.48 -8.32
CA VAL A 515 15.13 -17.21 -9.66
C VAL A 515 15.80 -18.15 -10.68
N PRO A 516 15.03 -18.86 -11.54
CA PRO A 516 15.61 -19.73 -12.55
C PRO A 516 16.63 -19.01 -13.45
N VAL A 517 17.81 -19.59 -13.60
CA VAL A 517 18.87 -19.09 -14.49
C VAL A 517 18.98 -19.96 -15.74
N ILE A 518 18.97 -19.29 -16.89
CA ILE A 518 19.13 -19.88 -18.22
C ILE A 518 20.53 -19.52 -18.72
N GLY A 519 21.38 -20.52 -18.91
CA GLY A 519 22.73 -20.33 -19.40
C GLY A 519 22.79 -20.34 -20.93
N VAL A 520 23.38 -19.30 -21.52
CA VAL A 520 23.68 -19.21 -22.95
C VAL A 520 25.18 -19.35 -23.14
N PRO A 521 25.68 -20.51 -23.59
CA PRO A 521 27.09 -20.69 -23.89
C PRO A 521 27.49 -19.80 -25.06
N VAL A 522 28.44 -18.89 -24.86
CA VAL A 522 28.96 -18.04 -25.94
C VAL A 522 30.16 -18.75 -26.59
N LYS A 523 30.22 -18.67 -27.92
CA LYS A 523 31.29 -19.28 -28.71
C LYS A 523 32.63 -18.58 -28.41
N ALA A 524 33.53 -19.27 -27.72
CA ALA A 524 34.90 -18.81 -27.50
C ALA A 524 35.77 -19.02 -28.76
N SER A 525 36.93 -18.36 -28.80
CA SER A 525 37.90 -18.49 -29.91
C SER A 525 38.53 -19.89 -29.99
N SER A 526 38.50 -20.66 -28.90
CA SER A 526 38.96 -22.04 -28.81
C SER A 526 37.76 -22.97 -28.57
N MET A 527 37.83 -24.21 -29.06
CA MET A 527 36.83 -25.27 -28.81
C MET A 527 35.39 -24.98 -29.28
N ASP A 528 35.19 -23.95 -30.13
CA ASP A 528 33.88 -23.59 -30.71
C ASP A 528 32.73 -23.44 -29.70
N GLY A 529 33.03 -23.08 -28.44
CA GLY A 529 32.05 -22.91 -27.36
C GLY A 529 31.68 -24.20 -26.61
N LEU A 530 32.31 -25.34 -26.92
CA LEU A 530 32.13 -26.58 -26.16
C LEU A 530 32.63 -26.44 -24.72
N ASP A 531 33.70 -25.67 -24.52
CA ASP A 531 34.21 -25.25 -23.23
C ASP A 531 33.15 -24.48 -22.42
N SER A 532 32.53 -23.47 -23.03
CA SER A 532 31.43 -22.72 -22.42
C SER A 532 30.24 -23.63 -22.09
N LEU A 533 29.84 -24.53 -23.01
CA LEU A 533 28.72 -25.45 -22.80
C LEU A 533 28.99 -26.39 -21.63
N MET A 534 30.16 -27.02 -21.59
CA MET A 534 30.55 -27.94 -20.53
C MET A 534 30.65 -27.23 -19.18
N ALA A 535 31.15 -26.00 -19.15
CA ALA A 535 31.21 -25.19 -17.93
C ALA A 535 29.81 -24.86 -17.37
N ILE A 536 28.83 -24.61 -18.23
CA ILE A 536 27.48 -24.22 -17.81
C ILE A 536 26.62 -25.44 -17.45
N VAL A 537 26.76 -26.56 -18.16
CA VAL A 537 25.95 -27.77 -17.90
C VAL A 537 26.44 -28.56 -16.69
N GLN A 538 27.74 -28.51 -16.37
CA GLN A 538 28.34 -29.26 -15.26
C GLN A 538 28.25 -28.51 -13.93
N MET A 539 27.05 -28.38 -13.39
CA MET A 539 26.83 -27.67 -12.11
C MET A 539 26.87 -28.59 -10.88
N PRO A 540 27.37 -28.07 -9.73
CA PRO A 540 27.34 -28.82 -8.49
C PRO A 540 25.91 -29.09 -8.03
N ARG A 541 25.74 -30.15 -7.23
CA ARG A 541 24.44 -30.54 -6.67
C ARG A 541 23.80 -29.35 -5.93
N GLY A 542 22.57 -29.01 -6.30
CA GLY A 542 21.79 -27.94 -5.68
C GLY A 542 21.80 -26.60 -6.42
N ILE A 543 22.61 -26.43 -7.47
CA ILE A 543 22.71 -25.19 -8.25
C ILE A 543 22.38 -25.45 -9.74
N PRO A 544 21.12 -25.78 -10.08
CA PRO A 544 20.76 -26.11 -11.45
C PRO A 544 20.80 -24.87 -12.36
N VAL A 545 21.31 -25.05 -13.59
CA VAL A 545 21.23 -24.04 -14.66
C VAL A 545 20.54 -24.67 -15.88
N ALA A 546 19.52 -24.00 -16.41
CA ALA A 546 18.87 -24.43 -17.64
C ALA A 546 19.72 -24.02 -18.85
N THR A 547 20.47 -24.95 -19.43
CA THR A 547 21.44 -24.63 -20.49
C THR A 547 20.82 -24.80 -21.87
N VAL A 548 20.90 -23.76 -22.72
CA VAL A 548 20.51 -23.83 -24.14
C VAL A 548 21.71 -24.16 -25.03
N GLY A 549 21.45 -24.40 -26.32
CA GLY A 549 22.53 -24.62 -27.30
C GLY A 549 23.51 -23.44 -27.40
N ILE A 550 24.74 -23.72 -27.84
CA ILE A 550 25.79 -22.71 -28.02
C ILE A 550 25.26 -21.57 -28.92
N GLY A 551 25.38 -20.34 -28.44
CA GLY A 551 24.94 -19.13 -29.14
C GLY A 551 23.43 -18.93 -29.24
N ASN A 552 22.61 -19.82 -28.66
CA ASN A 552 21.17 -19.85 -28.94
C ASN A 552 20.35 -18.95 -27.99
N SER A 553 20.57 -17.64 -28.09
CA SER A 553 19.84 -16.64 -27.30
C SER A 553 18.33 -16.62 -27.58
N VAL A 554 17.90 -17.02 -28.78
CA VAL A 554 16.48 -17.15 -29.14
C VAL A 554 15.78 -18.21 -28.27
N ASN A 555 16.35 -19.41 -28.15
CA ASN A 555 15.77 -20.42 -27.27
C ASN A 555 15.83 -20.03 -25.80
N ALA A 556 16.84 -19.25 -25.38
CA ALA A 556 16.86 -18.72 -24.03
C ALA A 556 15.72 -17.74 -23.77
N ALA A 557 15.41 -16.85 -24.73
CA ALA A 557 14.27 -15.94 -24.65
C ALA A 557 12.94 -16.71 -24.58
N ILE A 558 12.73 -17.72 -25.44
CA ILE A 558 11.52 -18.54 -25.43
C ILE A 558 11.38 -19.34 -24.13
N LEU A 559 12.48 -19.89 -23.61
CA LEU A 559 12.48 -20.60 -22.33
C LEU A 559 12.17 -19.66 -21.17
N ALA A 560 12.71 -18.44 -21.17
CA ALA A 560 12.37 -17.41 -20.21
C ALA A 560 10.89 -17.05 -20.28
N ALA A 561 10.33 -16.87 -21.47
CA ALA A 561 8.91 -16.61 -21.68
C ALA A 561 8.02 -17.75 -21.17
N ARG A 562 8.42 -19.01 -21.34
CA ARG A 562 7.71 -20.17 -20.77
C ARG A 562 7.75 -20.18 -19.24
N ILE A 563 8.90 -19.86 -18.64
CA ILE A 563 9.04 -19.74 -17.18
C ILE A 563 8.13 -18.63 -16.66
N VAL A 564 8.16 -17.45 -17.28
CA VAL A 564 7.27 -16.33 -16.96
C VAL A 564 5.79 -16.74 -17.16
N GLY A 565 5.48 -17.44 -18.25
CA GLY A 565 4.14 -17.92 -18.58
C GLY A 565 3.53 -18.91 -17.58
N SER A 566 4.34 -19.48 -16.69
CA SER A 566 3.81 -20.27 -15.57
C SER A 566 2.98 -19.44 -14.59
N SER A 567 3.28 -18.15 -14.44
CA SER A 567 2.54 -17.22 -13.57
C SER A 567 1.84 -16.07 -14.31
N GLU A 568 2.31 -15.71 -15.50
CA GLU A 568 1.78 -14.58 -16.27
C GLU A 568 1.00 -15.06 -17.50
N GLU A 569 -0.30 -14.80 -17.54
CA GLU A 569 -1.19 -15.25 -18.62
C GLU A 569 -0.77 -14.71 -19.99
N LYS A 570 -0.45 -13.40 -20.08
CA LYS A 570 -0.01 -12.77 -21.34
C LYS A 570 1.22 -13.45 -21.94
N ALA A 571 2.19 -13.82 -21.12
CA ALA A 571 3.39 -14.52 -21.59
C ALA A 571 3.05 -15.94 -22.07
N ARG A 572 2.13 -16.62 -21.39
CA ARG A 572 1.64 -17.94 -21.79
C ARG A 572 0.92 -17.90 -23.14
N ASP A 573 0.05 -16.92 -23.33
CA ASP A 573 -0.71 -16.74 -24.57
C ASP A 573 0.21 -16.43 -25.74
N TRP A 574 1.20 -15.54 -25.53
CA TRP A 574 2.22 -15.27 -26.54
C TRP A 574 2.99 -16.54 -26.93
N VAL A 575 3.38 -17.37 -25.96
CA VAL A 575 4.06 -18.65 -26.25
C VAL A 575 3.16 -19.60 -27.04
N ALA A 576 1.87 -19.67 -26.71
CA ALA A 576 0.90 -20.51 -27.42
C ALA A 576 0.71 -20.04 -28.87
N GLU A 577 0.58 -18.73 -29.08
CA GLU A 577 0.49 -18.12 -30.42
C GLU A 577 1.76 -18.34 -31.23
N HIS A 578 2.93 -18.18 -30.61
CA HIS A 578 4.23 -18.43 -31.24
C HIS A 578 4.36 -19.88 -31.72
N LEU A 579 3.93 -20.85 -30.91
CA LEU A 579 3.92 -22.27 -31.28
C LEU A 579 3.01 -22.54 -32.48
N LYS A 580 1.81 -21.96 -32.49
CA LYS A 580 0.87 -22.08 -33.60
C LYS A 580 1.42 -21.48 -34.89
N LYS A 581 2.01 -20.28 -34.81
CA LYS A 581 2.65 -19.62 -35.95
C LYS A 581 3.79 -20.45 -36.53
N MET A 582 4.62 -21.06 -35.68
CA MET A 582 5.72 -21.92 -36.12
C MET A 582 5.21 -23.18 -36.84
N GLU A 583 4.09 -23.76 -36.40
CA GLU A 583 3.42 -24.86 -37.09
C GLU A 583 2.91 -24.42 -38.47
N GLU A 584 2.21 -23.30 -38.56
CA GLU A 584 1.72 -22.71 -39.81
C GLU A 584 2.86 -22.44 -40.80
N GLU A 585 3.94 -21.77 -40.36
CA GLU A 585 5.12 -21.49 -41.19
C GLU A 585 5.80 -22.77 -41.71
N ASN A 586 5.84 -23.84 -40.91
CA ASN A 586 6.41 -25.11 -41.32
C ASN A 586 5.52 -25.83 -42.33
N LEU A 587 4.21 -25.82 -42.14
CA LEU A 587 3.24 -26.38 -43.09
C LEU A 587 3.27 -25.63 -44.43
N GLU A 588 3.40 -24.31 -44.42
CA GLU A 588 3.58 -23.51 -45.64
C GLU A 588 4.89 -23.86 -46.36
N LYS A 589 6.00 -24.00 -45.62
CA LYS A 589 7.30 -24.43 -46.19
C LYS A 589 7.21 -25.82 -46.80
N GLU A 590 6.51 -26.74 -46.13
CA GLU A 590 6.28 -28.10 -46.63
C GLU A 590 5.41 -28.08 -47.88
N GLN A 591 4.29 -27.37 -47.88
CA GLN A 591 3.42 -27.22 -49.05
C GLN A 591 4.18 -26.63 -50.24
N ARG A 592 5.01 -25.62 -50.00
CA ARG A 592 5.87 -25.01 -51.02
C ARG A 592 6.92 -26.00 -51.53
N LEU A 593 7.56 -26.76 -50.65
CA LEU A 593 8.53 -27.79 -51.02
C LEU A 593 7.87 -28.88 -51.91
N GLN A 594 6.65 -29.30 -51.56
CA GLN A 594 5.88 -30.27 -52.35
C GLN A 594 5.44 -29.70 -53.70
N THR A 595 5.11 -28.41 -53.77
CA THR A 595 4.64 -27.75 -55.00
C THR A 595 5.77 -27.41 -55.97
N GLU A 596 6.86 -26.81 -55.47
CA GLU A 596 8.00 -26.35 -56.27
C GLU A 596 9.02 -27.47 -56.53
N GLY A 597 9.02 -28.51 -55.68
CA GLY A 597 10.02 -29.59 -55.68
C GLY A 597 11.37 -29.14 -55.10
N TRP A 598 12.07 -30.08 -54.47
CA TRP A 598 13.33 -29.81 -53.74
C TRP A 598 14.45 -29.20 -54.60
N LYS A 599 14.42 -29.38 -55.94
CA LYS A 599 15.41 -28.82 -56.86
C LYS A 599 15.26 -27.31 -57.06
N VAL A 600 14.05 -26.79 -56.89
CA VAL A 600 13.72 -25.36 -57.06
C VAL A 600 13.60 -24.66 -55.71
N TYR A 601 13.18 -25.39 -54.67
CA TYR A 601 13.10 -24.89 -53.30
C TYR A 601 14.47 -24.39 -52.82
N LYS A 602 14.65 -23.07 -52.89
CA LYS A 602 15.74 -22.39 -52.18
C LYS A 602 15.22 -22.10 -50.79
N LYS A 603 15.99 -22.50 -49.77
CA LYS A 603 15.78 -22.06 -48.40
C LYS A 603 15.65 -20.53 -48.47
N VAL A 604 14.52 -19.99 -48.04
CA VAL A 604 14.40 -18.55 -47.89
C VAL A 604 15.41 -18.19 -46.81
N ASP A 605 16.52 -17.58 -47.22
CA ASP A 605 17.39 -16.87 -46.29
C ASP A 605 16.58 -15.66 -45.79
N ASP A 606 15.71 -15.90 -44.80
CA ASP A 606 15.27 -14.85 -43.91
C ASP A 606 16.54 -14.34 -43.25
N GLY A 607 17.05 -13.19 -43.70
CA GLY A 607 18.34 -12.60 -43.32
C GLY A 607 18.53 -12.37 -41.81
N ARG A 608 18.65 -13.44 -41.03
CA ARG A 608 18.88 -13.47 -39.58
C ARG A 608 20.21 -14.11 -39.21
N HIS A 609 21.21 -13.98 -40.09
CA HIS A 609 22.60 -14.27 -39.77
C HIS A 609 23.50 -13.10 -40.15
N VAL A 610 23.49 -12.04 -39.31
CA VAL A 610 24.69 -11.29 -38.87
C VAL A 610 24.43 -10.74 -37.47
#